data_AF-A0A349D7R8-F1
#
_entry.id   AF-A0A349D7R8-F1
#
_cell.length_a   1.000
_cell.length_b   1.000
_cell.length_c   1.000
_cell.angle_alpha   90.00
_cell.angle_beta   90.00
_cell.angle_gamma   90.00
#
_symmetry.space_group_name_H-M   'P 1'
#
loop_
_entity.id
_entity.type
_entity.pdbx_description
1 polymer ?
#
loop_
_entity_poly.entity_id
_entity_poly.type
_entity_poly.pdbx_seq_one_letter_code
_entity_poly.pdbx_strand_id
1 'polypeptide(L)'
;MKALSFGFLAFFISLGGLNAQTIVVKPEKCKKSEINIISGEAIPANYAIIGASNFPRKGVAWKLDRLDVSTQKAIREFGKLKGACTIFVDFKSDIMPIQDDDGRDMKKTHIYFYALRPYSSL
;
A
#
# COMPACT_ATOMS: atom_id res chain seq x y z
N MET A 1 53.22 -43.15 21.64
CA MET A 1 54.04 -42.37 22.60
C MET A 1 54.82 -41.29 21.85
N LYS A 2 54.41 -40.03 21.96
CA LYS A 2 55.25 -38.83 22.06
C LYS A 2 54.31 -37.62 22.16
N ALA A 3 54.65 -36.75 23.09
CA ALA A 3 53.79 -35.73 23.67
C ALA A 3 54.23 -34.32 23.23
N LEU A 4 53.39 -33.34 23.60
CA LEU A 4 53.66 -31.91 23.78
C LEU A 4 53.81 -31.11 22.45
N SER A 5 53.35 -29.87 22.32
CA SER A 5 53.18 -28.84 23.35
C SER A 5 52.28 -27.70 22.85
N PHE A 6 51.51 -27.16 23.80
CA PHE A 6 51.20 -25.75 24.08
C PHE A 6 51.17 -24.71 22.95
N GLY A 7 50.04 -24.02 22.87
CA GLY A 7 49.90 -22.71 22.24
C GLY A 7 48.65 -21.99 22.75
N PHE A 8 48.71 -21.52 24.00
CA PHE A 8 47.72 -20.64 24.61
C PHE A 8 48.01 -19.21 24.15
N LEU A 9 47.09 -18.57 23.42
CA LEU A 9 46.94 -17.12 23.48
C LEU A 9 45.51 -16.74 23.13
N ALA A 10 44.74 -16.44 24.16
CA ALA A 10 43.47 -15.76 24.03
C ALA A 10 43.73 -14.32 23.60
N PHE A 11 43.01 -13.86 22.58
CA PHE A 11 42.85 -12.44 22.31
C PHE A 11 41.35 -12.13 22.32
N PHE A 12 40.86 -11.74 23.50
CA PHE A 12 39.55 -11.10 23.66
C PHE A 12 39.64 -9.71 23.04
N ILE A 13 39.15 -9.53 21.82
CA ILE A 13 38.73 -8.20 21.35
C ILE A 13 37.23 -8.12 21.57
N SER A 14 36.87 -7.61 22.75
CA SER A 14 35.55 -7.04 22.99
C SER A 14 35.46 -5.75 22.18
N LEU A 15 34.91 -5.83 20.97
CA LEU A 15 34.34 -4.66 20.31
C LEU A 15 32.85 -4.65 20.64
N GLY A 16 32.52 -3.93 21.70
CA GLY A 16 31.18 -3.40 21.93
C GLY A 16 30.81 -2.48 20.78
N GLY A 17 30.30 -3.05 19.69
CA GLY A 17 29.68 -2.34 18.60
C GLY A 17 28.19 -2.23 18.89
N LEU A 18 27.78 -1.05 19.33
CA LEU A 18 26.40 -0.58 19.47
C LEU A 18 25.37 -1.48 18.80
N ASN A 19 24.52 -2.10 19.63
CA ASN A 19 23.17 -2.45 19.21
C ASN A 19 22.44 -1.14 18.89
N ALA A 20 22.74 -0.54 17.74
CA ALA A 20 21.76 0.27 17.04
C ALA A 20 20.66 -0.72 16.64
N GLN A 21 19.79 -1.05 17.60
CA GLN A 21 18.43 -1.42 17.26
C GLN A 21 17.90 -0.19 16.56
N THR A 22 18.09 -0.16 15.23
CA THR A 22 17.27 0.66 14.37
C THR A 22 15.87 0.11 14.60
N ILE A 23 15.18 0.68 15.59
CA ILE A 23 13.73 0.61 15.65
C ILE A 23 13.32 1.36 14.40
N VAL A 24 13.31 0.65 13.27
CA VAL A 24 12.52 1.03 12.13
C VAL A 24 11.12 0.91 12.68
N VAL A 25 10.64 2.00 13.28
CA VAL A 25 9.22 2.24 13.50
C VAL A 25 8.67 2.23 12.08
N LYS A 26 8.34 1.04 11.58
CA LYS A 26 7.63 0.91 10.32
C LYS A 26 6.38 1.75 10.56
N PRO A 27 6.16 2.83 9.79
CA PRO A 27 4.99 3.68 9.98
C PRO A 27 3.80 2.74 10.01
N GLU A 28 3.07 2.78 11.12
CA GLU A 28 2.12 1.74 11.51
C GLU A 28 1.18 1.46 10.33
N LYS A 29 1.40 0.33 9.65
CA LYS A 29 0.66 0.03 8.42
C LYS A 29 -0.71 -0.46 8.86
N CYS A 30 -1.75 0.32 8.58
CA CYS A 30 -3.13 -0.05 8.89
C CYS A 30 -3.43 -1.52 8.53
N LYS A 31 -4.14 -2.21 9.41
CA LYS A 31 -4.61 -3.56 9.13
C LYS A 31 -5.58 -3.51 7.95
N LYS A 32 -5.70 -4.62 7.22
CA LYS A 32 -6.61 -4.72 6.08
C LYS A 32 -8.05 -4.29 6.41
N SER A 33 -8.52 -4.64 7.60
CA SER A 33 -9.85 -4.30 8.12
C SER A 33 -10.03 -2.81 8.42
N GLU A 34 -8.94 -2.10 8.72
CA GLU A 34 -8.94 -0.68 9.10
C GLU A 34 -8.87 0.26 7.87
N ILE A 35 -8.58 -0.28 6.68
CA ILE A 35 -8.50 0.52 5.46
C ILE A 35 -9.87 1.10 5.14
N ASN A 36 -9.97 2.42 5.15
CA ASN A 36 -11.20 3.12 4.80
C ASN A 36 -11.35 3.20 3.28
N ILE A 37 -12.51 2.84 2.75
CA ILE A 37 -12.84 3.02 1.34
C ILE A 37 -13.81 4.19 1.24
N ILE A 38 -13.41 5.22 0.52
CA ILE A 38 -14.20 6.44 0.29
C ILE A 38 -14.48 6.62 -1.20
N SER A 39 -15.46 7.45 -1.51
CA SER A 39 -15.79 7.88 -2.88
C SER A 39 -16.32 9.30 -2.82
N GLY A 40 -16.17 10.05 -3.91
CA GLY A 40 -16.66 11.41 -4.00
C GLY A 40 -16.42 11.98 -5.38
N GLU A 41 -16.52 13.30 -5.51
CA GLU A 41 -16.29 14.02 -6.77
C GLU A 41 -14.83 14.42 -6.98
N ALA A 42 -14.05 14.50 -5.89
CA ALA A 42 -12.65 14.88 -5.92
C ALA A 42 -11.86 14.13 -4.83
N ILE A 43 -10.55 14.00 -5.03
CA ILE A 43 -9.63 13.51 -4.00
C ILE A 43 -9.59 14.53 -2.85
N PRO A 44 -9.67 14.10 -1.57
CA PRO A 44 -9.57 15.03 -0.44
C PRO A 44 -8.26 15.82 -0.45
N ALA A 45 -8.35 17.14 -0.21
CA ALA A 45 -7.25 18.09 -0.43
C ALA A 45 -5.96 17.82 0.37
N ASN A 46 -6.03 17.06 1.47
CA ASN A 46 -4.89 16.75 2.34
C ASN A 46 -4.24 15.39 2.04
N TYR A 47 -4.57 14.75 0.91
CA TYR A 47 -4.02 13.46 0.50
C TYR A 47 -3.26 13.54 -0.82
N ALA A 48 -2.25 12.69 -0.94
CA ALA A 48 -1.58 12.36 -2.18
C ALA A 48 -1.98 10.97 -2.68
N ILE A 49 -2.00 10.78 -4.00
CA ILE A 49 -2.09 9.45 -4.61
C ILE A 49 -0.71 8.78 -4.56
N ILE A 50 -0.64 7.61 -3.94
CA ILE A 50 0.60 6.79 -3.86
C ILE A 50 0.48 5.48 -4.64
N GLY A 51 -0.64 5.28 -5.32
CA GLY A 51 -0.85 4.16 -6.23
C GLY A 51 -2.25 4.18 -6.83
N ALA A 52 -2.39 3.62 -8.02
CA ALA A 52 -3.66 3.47 -8.71
C ALA A 52 -3.85 2.02 -9.15
N SER A 53 -5.11 1.60 -9.26
CA SER A 53 -5.51 0.35 -9.89
C SER A 53 -6.96 0.48 -10.36
N ASN A 54 -7.50 -0.56 -10.98
CA ASN A 54 -8.85 -0.58 -11.51
C ASN A 54 -9.50 -1.95 -11.38
N PHE A 55 -10.80 -1.99 -11.59
CA PHE A 55 -11.57 -3.22 -11.78
C PHE A 55 -12.64 -3.02 -12.86
N PRO A 56 -13.08 -4.10 -13.54
CA PRO A 56 -14.13 -4.00 -14.55
C PRO A 56 -15.42 -3.46 -13.97
N ARG A 57 -16.06 -2.54 -14.68
CA ARG A 57 -17.39 -2.02 -14.35
C ARG A 57 -18.41 -3.15 -14.56
N LYS A 58 -18.98 -3.64 -13.46
CA LYS A 58 -20.04 -4.65 -13.47
C LYS A 58 -21.39 -3.99 -13.14
N GLY A 59 -22.24 -3.81 -14.15
CA GLY A 59 -23.63 -3.38 -13.99
C GLY A 59 -23.83 -2.13 -13.12
N VAL A 60 -24.58 -2.28 -12.01
CA VAL A 60 -25.11 -1.20 -11.15
C VAL A 60 -24.15 -0.70 -10.05
N ALA A 61 -22.88 -1.10 -10.07
CA ALA A 61 -21.90 -0.69 -9.07
C ALA A 61 -21.41 0.76 -9.28
N TRP A 62 -22.29 1.74 -9.02
CA TRP A 62 -22.02 3.18 -9.10
C TRP A 62 -21.81 3.82 -7.72
N LYS A 63 -21.84 3.01 -6.66
CA LYS A 63 -21.75 3.44 -5.26
C LYS A 63 -21.03 2.36 -4.44
N LEU A 64 -20.41 2.76 -3.33
CA LEU A 64 -19.63 1.87 -2.47
C LEU A 64 -20.44 0.70 -1.90
N ASP A 65 -21.68 0.95 -1.49
CA ASP A 65 -22.61 -0.05 -0.93
C ASP A 65 -23.05 -1.12 -1.95
N ARG A 66 -22.83 -0.85 -3.25
CA ARG A 66 -23.11 -1.78 -4.35
C ARG A 66 -21.88 -2.57 -4.81
N LEU A 67 -20.71 -2.33 -4.22
CA LEU A 67 -19.53 -3.14 -4.49
C LEU A 67 -19.69 -4.52 -3.86
N ASP A 68 -19.48 -5.58 -4.63
CA ASP A 68 -19.48 -6.93 -4.09
C ASP A 68 -18.33 -7.13 -3.09
N VAL A 69 -18.50 -8.10 -2.18
CA VAL A 69 -17.55 -8.38 -1.10
C VAL A 69 -16.15 -8.71 -1.64
N SER A 70 -16.06 -9.38 -2.79
CA SER A 70 -14.77 -9.75 -3.37
C SER A 70 -14.01 -8.53 -3.88
N THR A 71 -14.70 -7.59 -4.54
CA THR A 71 -14.14 -6.32 -4.99
C THR A 71 -13.70 -5.47 -3.80
N GLN A 72 -14.53 -5.34 -2.76
CA GLN A 72 -14.12 -4.63 -1.53
C GLN A 72 -12.89 -5.25 -0.87
N LYS A 73 -12.82 -6.59 -0.82
CA LYS A 73 -11.67 -7.33 -0.28
C LYS A 73 -10.40 -7.10 -1.09
N ALA A 74 -10.51 -7.02 -2.42
CA ALA A 74 -9.40 -6.73 -3.33
C ALA A 74 -8.90 -5.29 -3.17
N ILE A 75 -9.81 -4.31 -3.08
CA ILE A 75 -9.49 -2.90 -2.83
C ILE A 75 -8.70 -2.74 -1.52
N ARG A 76 -9.16 -3.38 -0.43
CA ARG A 76 -8.45 -3.36 0.85
C ARG A 76 -7.09 -4.06 0.78
N GLU A 77 -6.98 -5.16 0.05
CA GLU A 77 -5.68 -5.81 -0.15
C GLU A 77 -4.69 -4.88 -0.85
N PHE A 78 -5.14 -4.18 -1.89
CA PHE A 78 -4.33 -3.18 -2.58
C PHE A 78 -3.87 -2.06 -1.65
N GLY A 79 -4.77 -1.50 -0.82
CA GLY A 79 -4.39 -0.49 0.17
C GLY A 79 -3.31 -0.98 1.13
N LYS A 80 -3.43 -2.23 1.62
CA LYS A 80 -2.42 -2.85 2.49
C LYS A 80 -1.08 -3.00 1.77
N LEU A 81 -1.08 -3.48 0.52
CA LEU A 81 0.13 -3.62 -0.31
C LEU A 81 0.83 -2.27 -0.53
N LYS A 82 0.06 -1.19 -0.71
CA LYS A 82 0.59 0.17 -0.85
C LYS A 82 0.95 0.86 0.47
N GLY A 83 0.61 0.26 1.62
CA GLY A 83 0.76 0.90 2.92
C GLY A 83 -0.07 2.18 3.02
N ALA A 84 -1.32 2.11 2.55
CA ALA A 84 -2.33 3.17 2.60
C ALA A 84 -3.47 2.76 3.54
N CYS A 85 -3.92 3.70 4.36
CA CYS A 85 -5.08 3.52 5.24
C CYS A 85 -6.38 3.97 4.59
N THR A 86 -6.30 4.61 3.42
CA THR A 86 -7.46 5.13 2.71
C THR A 86 -7.34 4.79 1.23
N ILE A 87 -8.43 4.28 0.66
CA ILE A 87 -8.60 4.11 -0.78
C ILE A 87 -9.75 4.97 -1.24
N PHE A 88 -9.55 5.76 -2.29
CA PHE A 88 -10.60 6.48 -2.97
C PHE A 88 -11.04 5.72 -4.22
N VAL A 89 -12.35 5.51 -4.41
CA VAL A 89 -12.94 4.88 -5.58
C VAL A 89 -13.60 5.95 -6.45
N ASP A 90 -13.15 6.05 -7.70
CA ASP A 90 -13.67 6.98 -8.69
C ASP A 90 -14.65 6.27 -9.63
N PHE A 91 -15.93 6.28 -9.24
CA PHE A 91 -17.01 5.68 -10.02
C PHE A 91 -17.31 6.41 -11.32
N LYS A 92 -16.86 7.66 -11.50
CA LYS A 92 -17.09 8.44 -12.73
C LYS A 92 -15.88 8.40 -13.67
N SER A 93 -14.70 8.10 -13.12
CA SER A 93 -13.40 8.16 -13.82
C SER A 93 -13.07 9.58 -14.31
N ASP A 94 -13.44 10.58 -13.50
CA ASP A 94 -13.22 12.00 -13.77
C ASP A 94 -11.90 12.51 -13.17
N ILE A 95 -11.29 11.77 -12.24
CA ILE A 95 -10.05 12.18 -11.55
C ILE A 95 -8.85 12.09 -12.48
N MET A 96 -8.71 10.97 -13.19
CA MET A 96 -7.70 10.79 -14.23
C MET A 96 -8.38 10.17 -15.45
N PRO A 97 -8.48 10.91 -16.57
CA PRO A 97 -8.97 10.33 -17.82
C PRO A 97 -7.93 9.32 -18.31
N ILE A 98 -8.32 8.04 -18.38
CA ILE A 98 -7.45 6.96 -18.82
C ILE A 98 -7.99 6.38 -20.12
N GLN A 99 -7.09 6.25 -21.09
CA GLN A 99 -7.36 5.67 -22.40
C GLN A 99 -6.63 4.34 -22.53
N ASP A 100 -7.18 3.43 -23.34
CA ASP A 100 -6.48 2.23 -23.77
C ASP A 100 -5.43 2.53 -24.84
N ASP A 101 -4.72 1.51 -25.31
CA ASP A 101 -3.67 1.63 -26.33
C ASP A 101 -4.21 2.16 -27.68
N ASP A 102 -5.53 2.07 -27.91
CA ASP A 102 -6.23 2.58 -29.09
C ASP A 102 -6.76 4.02 -28.87
N GLY A 103 -6.50 4.64 -27.72
CA GLY A 103 -6.97 5.98 -27.36
C GLY A 103 -8.44 6.04 -26.91
N ARG A 104 -9.09 4.90 -26.64
CA ARG A 104 -10.50 4.84 -26.23
C ARG A 104 -10.64 5.03 -24.73
N ASP A 105 -11.62 5.84 -24.35
CA ASP A 105 -11.92 6.16 -22.96
C ASP A 105 -12.38 4.92 -22.18
N MET A 106 -11.62 4.56 -21.13
CA MET A 106 -11.87 3.38 -20.32
C MET A 106 -12.96 3.57 -19.25
N LYS A 107 -13.52 4.78 -19.06
CA LYS A 107 -14.54 5.06 -18.02
C LYS A 107 -15.80 4.20 -18.11
N LYS A 108 -16.13 3.74 -19.32
CA LYS A 108 -17.31 2.89 -19.57
C LYS A 108 -17.07 1.43 -19.16
N THR A 109 -15.84 0.97 -19.16
CA THR A 109 -15.49 -0.45 -18.97
C THR A 109 -14.83 -0.70 -17.61
N HIS A 110 -14.23 0.30 -16.99
CA HIS A 110 -13.50 0.17 -15.73
C HIS A 110 -13.90 1.23 -14.72
N ILE A 111 -13.66 0.91 -13.45
CA ILE A 111 -13.72 1.84 -12.31
C ILE A 111 -12.32 1.89 -11.71
N TYR A 112 -11.81 3.11 -11.54
CA TYR A 112 -10.48 3.34 -10.98
C TYR A 112 -10.57 3.57 -9.48
N PHE A 113 -9.50 3.18 -8.79
CA PHE A 113 -9.33 3.46 -7.37
C PHE A 113 -7.87 3.76 -7.04
N TYR A 114 -7.69 4.59 -6.02
CA TYR A 114 -6.42 5.22 -5.69
C TYR A 114 -6.08 4.99 -4.22
N ALA A 115 -4.89 4.48 -3.96
CA ALA A 115 -4.32 4.44 -2.62
C ALA A 115 -3.87 5.83 -2.23
N LEU A 116 -4.41 6.32 -1.12
CA LEU A 116 -4.18 7.68 -0.64
C LEU A 116 -3.29 7.67 0.61
N ARG A 117 -2.41 8.67 0.71
CA ARG A 117 -1.64 8.95 1.93
C ARG A 117 -1.74 10.44 2.29
N PRO A 118 -2.02 10.78 3.57
CA PRO A 118 -1.99 12.17 4.00
C PRO A 118 -0.62 12.80 3.80
N TYR A 119 -0.56 14.07 3.39
CA TYR A 119 0.72 14.78 3.22
C TYR A 119 1.57 14.81 4.49
N SER A 120 0.95 14.84 5.67
CA SER A 120 1.64 14.79 6.97
C SER A 120 2.38 13.48 7.25
N SER A 121 2.20 12.47 6.41
CA SER A 121 2.78 11.11 6.56
C SER A 121 3.63 10.67 5.38
N LEU A 122 3.86 11.56 4.40
CA LEU A 122 4.81 11.39 3.30
C LEU A 122 6.20 11.86 3.74
#